data_AF-A0AAD6HPL6-F1
#
_entry.id   AF-A0AAD6HPL6-F1
#
_cell.length_a   1.000
_cell.length_b   1.000
_cell.length_c   1.000
_cell.angle_alpha   90.00
_cell.angle_beta   90.00
_cell.angle_gamma   90.00
#
_symmetry.space_group_name_H-M   'P 1'
#
loop_
_entity.id
_entity.type
_entity.pdbx_description
1 polymer ?
#
loop_
_entity_poly.entity_id
_entity_poly.type
_entity_poly.pdbx_seq_one_letter_code
_entity_poly.pdbx_strand_id
1 'polypeptide(L)'
;MGDVAVENPANSVTPLPKPGALDALGKLDSLEGAGADANDEYATLKRLQRHLEYIQLQEEYIKDEQRSLKRELVRAQEEIKRIQSVPLVIGQFMEAIDQNTGIVQSSTGSNYVVRILSTLDREKLKPSSSVALHRHSNALVDILPPEADSSIAMLGENEKPDVTYADVGGLDMQKQEIREAVELPLTHFDLYKQIGIDPPRGVLLYGPPGTGKTMLVKAVANSTTASFIRVNGSEFVQKYLGEGPRMVRDVFRMARENSPAIIFIDEIDAIATKRFDAQTGADREVQRILLELLNQMDGFEQTSNVKVIMATNRADTLDPALLRPGRLDRKIEFPSLRDRRERRLIFSTIASKMSLSPEVDLDSLIVRNEPLSGAVIAAIMQEAGLRAVRKNRYNIIQSDLEDAYSSQVKSGHEDDRLDFYR
;
A
#
# COMPACT_ATOMS: atom_id res chain seq x y z
N MET A 1 51.86 6.22 14.98
CA MET A 1 51.48 5.44 16.18
C MET A 1 50.54 4.34 15.71
N GLY A 2 51.06 3.11 15.64
CA GLY A 2 50.31 1.85 15.52
C GLY A 2 49.60 1.57 14.19
N ASP A 3 50.32 1.07 13.19
CA ASP A 3 49.71 0.28 12.10
C ASP A 3 49.23 -1.05 12.70
N VAL A 4 47.92 -1.18 12.89
CA VAL A 4 47.29 -2.46 13.22
C VAL A 4 47.04 -3.18 11.90
N ALA A 5 48.00 -4.05 11.54
CA ALA A 5 47.82 -5.02 10.47
C ALA A 5 46.62 -5.90 10.81
N VAL A 6 45.52 -5.73 10.08
CA VAL A 6 44.38 -6.64 10.09
C VAL A 6 44.86 -7.91 9.39
N GLU A 7 45.27 -8.91 10.17
CA GLU A 7 45.58 -10.24 9.65
C GLU A 7 44.34 -10.79 8.95
N ASN A 8 44.48 -11.02 7.64
CA ASN A 8 43.50 -11.71 6.83
C ASN A 8 43.48 -13.20 7.25
N PRO A 9 42.39 -13.74 7.83
CA PRO A 9 42.32 -15.16 8.19
C PRO A 9 42.17 -16.08 6.97
N ALA A 10 42.13 -15.54 5.75
CA ALA A 10 42.09 -16.33 4.51
C ALA A 10 43.38 -17.13 4.24
N ASN A 11 44.49 -16.85 4.93
CA ASN A 11 45.77 -17.54 4.73
C ASN A 11 46.01 -18.73 5.67
N SER A 12 45.08 -19.07 6.57
CA SER A 12 45.21 -20.24 7.47
C SER A 12 44.31 -21.41 7.10
N VAL A 13 43.72 -21.40 5.90
CA VAL A 13 42.99 -22.56 5.36
C VAL A 13 44.02 -23.55 4.85
N THR A 14 44.32 -24.56 5.67
CA THR A 14 44.97 -25.78 5.18
C THR A 14 44.08 -26.34 4.07
N PRO A 15 44.59 -26.56 2.84
CA PRO A 15 43.80 -27.19 1.80
C PRO A 15 43.40 -28.58 2.31
N LEU A 16 42.10 -28.87 2.31
CA LEU A 16 41.59 -30.22 2.51
C LEU A 16 42.38 -31.17 1.59
N PRO A 17 42.76 -32.38 2.05
CA PRO A 17 43.37 -33.35 1.18
C PRO A 17 42.40 -33.56 0.01
N LYS A 18 42.92 -33.42 -1.22
CA LYS A 18 42.20 -33.82 -2.45
C LYS A 18 41.57 -35.20 -2.26
N PRO A 19 40.51 -35.58 -3.00
CA PRO A 19 39.89 -36.91 -2.96
C PRO A 19 40.80 -37.99 -3.55
N GLY A 20 42.04 -38.11 -3.05
CA GLY A 20 43.01 -39.14 -3.33
C GLY A 20 43.24 -40.08 -2.14
N ALA A 21 42.57 -39.86 -1.00
CA ALA A 21 42.62 -40.78 0.13
C ALA A 21 41.80 -42.06 -0.10
N LEU A 22 40.79 -42.01 -0.98
CA LEU A 22 40.00 -43.18 -1.39
C LEU A 22 40.68 -44.02 -2.47
N ASP A 23 41.51 -43.41 -3.34
CA ASP A 23 42.31 -44.14 -4.34
C ASP A 23 43.53 -44.86 -3.72
N ALA A 24 43.88 -44.57 -2.46
CA ALA A 24 45.00 -45.18 -1.75
C ALA A 24 44.64 -46.51 -1.04
N LEU A 25 43.35 -46.84 -0.94
CA LEU A 25 42.87 -48.13 -0.43
C LEU A 25 42.60 -49.03 -1.63
N GLY A 26 43.65 -49.73 -2.05
CA GLY A 26 43.71 -50.52 -3.28
C GLY A 26 42.46 -51.36 -3.54
N LYS A 27 42.05 -51.39 -4.81
CA LYS A 27 41.08 -52.35 -5.36
C LYS A 27 41.46 -53.76 -4.90
N LEU A 28 40.68 -54.35 -4.00
CA LEU A 28 40.88 -55.73 -3.53
C LEU A 28 40.79 -56.77 -4.66
N ASP A 29 40.33 -56.37 -5.85
CA ASP A 29 40.29 -57.19 -7.07
C ASP A 29 41.68 -57.49 -7.68
N SER A 30 42.75 -56.80 -7.27
CA SER A 30 44.09 -57.00 -7.87
C SER A 30 44.96 -58.07 -7.18
N LEU A 31 44.40 -58.85 -6.24
CA LEU A 31 45.08 -59.97 -5.56
C LEU A 31 44.48 -61.34 -5.93
N GLU A 32 44.00 -61.48 -7.16
CA GLU A 32 43.67 -62.80 -7.73
C GLU A 32 44.94 -63.52 -8.21
N GLY A 33 45.60 -64.17 -7.26
CA GLY A 33 46.57 -65.22 -7.51
C GLY A 33 46.08 -66.55 -6.95
N ALA A 34 45.80 -67.48 -7.86
CA ALA A 34 45.65 -68.92 -7.66
C ALA A 34 44.31 -69.46 -7.10
N GLY A 35 43.54 -70.08 -8.02
CA GLY A 35 42.76 -71.31 -7.83
C GLY A 35 41.76 -71.35 -6.67
N ALA A 36 40.47 -71.21 -6.99
CA ALA A 36 39.41 -71.60 -6.06
C ALA A 36 38.38 -72.48 -6.81
N ASP A 37 38.35 -73.75 -6.41
CA ASP A 37 37.24 -74.66 -6.65
C ASP A 37 35.93 -74.04 -6.15
N ALA A 38 34.85 -74.26 -6.89
CA ALA A 38 33.54 -73.63 -6.71
C ALA A 38 32.76 -74.04 -5.43
N ASN A 39 33.42 -74.67 -4.42
CA ASN A 39 32.77 -75.26 -3.25
C ASN A 39 33.31 -74.81 -1.88
N ASP A 40 34.25 -73.85 -1.83
CA ASP A 40 34.78 -73.38 -0.55
C ASP A 40 33.93 -72.24 0.04
N GLU A 41 32.77 -72.61 0.62
CA GLU A 41 31.86 -71.69 1.31
C GLU A 41 32.55 -70.87 2.40
N TYR A 42 33.63 -71.39 3.00
CA TYR A 42 34.39 -70.68 4.01
C TYR A 42 35.22 -69.53 3.40
N ALA A 43 35.78 -69.72 2.21
CA ALA A 43 36.52 -68.68 1.49
C ALA A 43 35.61 -67.53 1.05
N THR A 44 34.39 -67.84 0.59
CA THR A 44 33.39 -66.81 0.22
C THR A 44 32.88 -66.05 1.45
N LEU A 45 32.61 -66.73 2.57
CA LEU A 45 32.17 -66.11 3.82
C LEU A 45 33.26 -65.16 4.37
N LYS A 46 34.54 -65.55 4.30
CA LYS A 46 35.66 -64.71 4.71
C LYS A 46 35.89 -63.50 3.80
N ARG A 47 35.62 -63.63 2.48
CA ARG A 47 35.62 -62.50 1.53
C ARG A 47 34.49 -61.52 1.84
N LEU A 48 33.27 -62.03 2.06
CA LEU A 48 32.11 -61.24 2.47
C LEU A 48 32.35 -60.50 3.78
N GLN A 49 32.97 -61.15 4.77
CA GLN A 49 33.31 -60.51 6.04
C GLN A 49 34.27 -59.33 5.89
N ARG A 50 35.35 -59.49 5.10
CA ARG A 50 36.27 -58.37 4.79
C ARG A 50 35.57 -57.24 4.02
N HIS A 51 34.65 -57.59 3.13
CA HIS A 51 33.88 -56.61 2.38
C HIS A 51 32.92 -55.84 3.30
N LEU A 52 32.33 -56.51 4.28
CA LEU A 52 31.48 -55.91 5.30
C LEU A 52 32.27 -54.95 6.21
N GLU A 53 33.47 -55.36 6.66
CA GLU A 53 34.39 -54.49 7.41
C GLU A 53 34.81 -53.25 6.60
N TYR A 54 35.07 -53.40 5.30
CA TYR A 54 35.39 -52.28 4.41
C TYR A 54 34.22 -51.30 4.26
N ILE A 55 33.00 -51.81 4.05
CA ILE A 55 31.81 -50.96 3.95
C ILE A 55 31.54 -50.24 5.26
N GLN A 56 31.74 -50.90 6.41
CA GLN A 56 31.60 -50.27 7.73
C GLN A 56 32.56 -49.08 7.91
N LEU A 57 33.83 -49.25 7.51
CA LEU A 57 34.82 -48.17 7.51
C LEU A 57 34.42 -47.01 6.58
N GLN A 58 33.90 -47.31 5.39
CA GLN A 58 33.37 -46.27 4.48
C GLN A 58 32.18 -45.53 5.08
N GLU A 59 31.27 -46.25 5.75
CA GLU A 59 30.11 -45.66 6.41
C GLU A 59 30.53 -44.71 7.56
N GLU A 60 31.50 -45.11 8.37
CA GLU A 60 32.07 -44.25 9.42
C GLU A 60 32.74 -43.00 8.83
N TYR A 61 33.53 -43.15 7.77
CA TYR A 61 34.17 -42.03 7.08
C TYR A 61 33.13 -41.03 6.56
N ILE A 62 32.09 -41.51 5.87
CA ILE A 62 31.02 -40.65 5.34
C ILE A 62 30.27 -39.96 6.49
N LYS A 63 30.00 -40.64 7.60
CA LYS A 63 29.36 -40.04 8.78
C LYS A 63 30.21 -38.92 9.40
N ASP A 64 31.53 -39.08 9.40
CA ASP A 64 32.45 -38.06 9.92
C ASP A 64 32.57 -36.88 8.96
N GLU A 65 32.65 -37.13 7.66
CA GLU A 65 32.66 -36.10 6.62
C GLU A 65 31.36 -35.29 6.64
N GLN A 66 30.20 -35.96 6.77
CA GLN A 66 28.91 -35.29 6.96
C GLN A 66 28.88 -34.41 8.20
N ARG A 67 29.49 -34.86 9.32
CA ARG A 67 29.60 -34.04 10.54
C ARG A 67 30.51 -32.83 10.34
N SER A 68 31.60 -32.98 9.60
CA SER A 68 32.52 -31.88 9.28
C SER A 68 31.83 -30.83 8.40
N LEU A 69 31.21 -31.25 7.29
CA LEU A 69 30.48 -30.38 6.37
C LEU A 69 29.34 -29.63 7.07
N LYS A 70 28.61 -30.29 7.98
CA LYS A 70 27.59 -29.61 8.80
C LYS A 70 28.17 -28.49 9.67
N ARG A 71 29.36 -28.68 10.26
CA ARG A 71 30.03 -27.64 11.06
C ARG A 71 30.51 -26.48 10.18
N GLU A 72 31.04 -26.77 8.99
CA GLU A 72 31.45 -25.73 8.04
C GLU A 72 30.26 -24.91 7.55
N LEU A 73 29.12 -25.56 7.27
CA LEU A 73 27.89 -24.88 6.89
C LEU A 73 27.42 -23.91 7.98
N VAL A 74 27.42 -24.32 9.25
CA VAL A 74 27.05 -23.44 10.37
C VAL A 74 28.01 -22.24 10.47
N ARG A 75 29.32 -22.45 10.33
CA ARG A 75 30.30 -21.35 10.32
C ARG A 75 30.06 -20.37 9.17
N ALA A 76 29.82 -20.87 7.96
CA ALA A 76 29.51 -20.05 6.80
C ALA A 76 28.21 -19.25 7.00
N GLN A 77 27.17 -19.84 7.62
CA GLN A 77 25.93 -19.14 7.95
C GLN A 77 26.14 -18.02 8.98
N GLU A 78 26.96 -18.23 10.01
CA GLU A 78 27.30 -17.19 10.99
C GLU A 78 28.07 -16.02 10.35
N GLU A 79 28.91 -16.30 9.36
CA GLU A 79 29.63 -15.28 8.61
C GLU A 79 28.69 -14.45 7.72
N ILE A 80 27.69 -15.09 7.10
CA ILE A 80 26.61 -14.40 6.39
C ILE A 80 25.81 -13.48 7.33
N LYS A 81 25.46 -13.95 8.54
CA LYS A 81 24.75 -13.13 9.54
C LYS A 81 25.55 -11.89 9.96
N ARG A 82 26.88 -11.97 9.98
CA ARG A 82 27.72 -10.78 10.24
C ARG A 82 27.58 -9.74 9.14
N ILE A 83 27.49 -10.15 7.87
CA ILE A 83 27.24 -9.24 6.74
C ILE A 83 25.86 -8.55 6.89
N GLN A 84 24.85 -9.25 7.41
CA GLN A 84 23.51 -8.69 7.67
C GLN A 84 23.48 -7.65 8.79
N SER A 85 24.44 -7.66 9.71
CA SER A 85 24.47 -6.78 10.89
C SER A 85 25.06 -5.38 10.64
N VAL A 86 25.71 -5.17 9.50
CA VAL A 86 26.27 -3.87 9.09
C VAL A 86 25.13 -2.91 8.72
N PRO A 87 25.24 -1.57 8.93
CA PRO A 87 24.22 -0.63 8.49
C PRO A 87 23.81 -0.87 7.03
N LEU A 88 22.53 -1.21 6.86
CA LEU A 88 21.90 -1.49 5.57
C LEU A 88 21.30 -0.20 4.99
N VAL A 89 21.29 -0.11 3.67
CA VAL A 89 20.66 0.96 2.90
C VAL A 89 19.44 0.37 2.22
N ILE A 90 18.30 1.06 2.31
CA ILE A 90 17.06 0.62 1.66
C ILE A 90 17.14 0.91 0.16
N GLY A 91 16.72 -0.04 -0.67
CA GLY A 91 16.55 0.11 -2.11
C GLY A 91 15.30 -0.61 -2.62
N GLN A 92 14.97 -0.42 -3.89
CA GLN A 92 13.92 -1.14 -4.59
C GLN A 92 14.49 -2.07 -5.64
N PHE A 93 14.03 -3.31 -5.66
CA PHE A 93 14.37 -4.27 -6.69
C PHE A 93 13.62 -3.96 -7.98
N MET A 94 14.32 -3.87 -9.11
CA MET A 94 13.72 -3.60 -10.42
C MET A 94 13.51 -4.90 -11.19
N GLU A 95 14.60 -5.57 -11.56
CA GLU A 95 14.58 -6.72 -12.45
C GLU A 95 15.77 -7.65 -12.16
N ALA A 96 15.58 -8.96 -12.34
CA ALA A 96 16.65 -9.94 -12.31
C ALA A 96 17.29 -10.05 -13.71
N ILE A 97 18.62 -9.89 -13.80
CA ILE A 97 19.34 -10.13 -15.06
C ILE A 97 19.69 -11.62 -15.16
N ASP A 98 20.32 -12.13 -14.10
CA ASP A 98 20.89 -13.48 -14.06
C ASP A 98 20.48 -14.21 -12.78
N GLN A 99 20.86 -15.49 -12.71
CA GLN A 99 20.80 -16.27 -11.49
C GLN A 99 21.74 -15.78 -10.38
N ASN A 100 22.36 -14.62 -10.36
CA ASN A 100 23.08 -14.13 -9.17
C ASN A 100 23.12 -12.60 -9.13
N THR A 101 22.46 -11.95 -10.08
CA THR A 101 22.63 -10.54 -10.37
C THR A 101 21.28 -9.92 -10.66
N GLY A 102 20.99 -8.80 -10.02
CA GLY A 102 19.77 -8.03 -10.24
C GLY A 102 20.06 -6.53 -10.31
N ILE A 103 19.12 -5.80 -10.89
CA ILE A 103 19.13 -4.34 -10.91
C ILE A 103 18.33 -3.87 -9.71
N VAL A 104 18.95 -3.00 -8.90
CA VAL A 104 18.30 -2.33 -7.77
C VAL A 104 18.43 -0.83 -7.94
N GLN A 105 17.38 -0.12 -7.54
CA GLN A 105 17.40 1.32 -7.39
C GLN A 105 17.67 1.64 -5.92
N SER A 106 18.78 2.32 -5.63
CA SER A 106 19.05 2.82 -4.28
C SER A 106 18.04 3.92 -3.91
N SER A 107 17.80 4.14 -2.62
CA SER A 107 17.05 5.31 -2.12
C SER A 107 17.61 6.65 -2.59
N THR A 108 18.88 6.69 -2.99
CA THR A 108 19.54 7.84 -3.61
C THR A 108 19.14 8.06 -5.08
N GLY A 109 18.23 7.27 -5.63
CA GLY A 109 17.72 7.36 -7.00
C GLY A 109 18.65 6.80 -8.08
N SER A 110 19.82 6.31 -7.71
CA SER A 110 20.80 5.70 -8.63
C SER A 110 20.52 4.21 -8.82
N ASN A 111 20.63 3.73 -10.06
CA ASN A 111 20.47 2.32 -10.39
C ASN A 111 21.82 1.60 -10.32
N TYR A 112 21.86 0.47 -9.61
CA TYR A 112 23.05 -0.37 -9.45
C TYR A 112 22.75 -1.79 -9.93
N VAL A 113 23.76 -2.40 -10.54
CA VAL A 113 23.78 -3.85 -10.81
C VAL A 113 24.45 -4.51 -9.62
N VAL A 114 23.72 -5.36 -8.91
CA VAL A 114 24.13 -5.88 -7.61
C VAL A 114 24.05 -7.40 -7.58
N ARG A 115 24.91 -8.01 -6.76
CA ARG A 115 24.86 -9.44 -6.50
C ARG A 115 23.78 -9.76 -5.47
N ILE A 116 23.01 -10.80 -5.75
CA ILE A 116 21.96 -11.33 -4.87
C ILE A 116 22.57 -12.40 -3.98
N LEU A 117 22.36 -12.31 -2.67
CA LEU A 117 22.86 -13.28 -1.72
C LEU A 117 22.14 -14.63 -1.89
N SER A 118 22.89 -15.73 -1.91
CA SER A 118 22.41 -17.06 -2.31
C SER A 118 21.36 -17.67 -1.36
N THR A 119 21.34 -17.25 -0.10
CA THR A 119 20.38 -17.72 0.92
C THR A 119 19.00 -17.08 0.79
N LEU A 120 18.82 -16.16 -0.15
CA LEU A 120 17.61 -15.35 -0.26
C LEU A 120 16.60 -16.03 -1.18
N ASP A 121 15.34 -16.09 -0.73
CA ASP A 121 14.25 -16.71 -1.48
C ASP A 121 13.88 -15.88 -2.70
N ARG A 122 14.13 -16.43 -3.89
CA ARG A 122 13.88 -15.76 -5.17
C ARG A 122 12.43 -15.57 -5.52
N GLU A 123 11.59 -16.49 -5.08
CA GLU A 123 10.16 -16.44 -5.38
C GLU A 123 9.50 -15.23 -4.71
N LYS A 124 10.08 -14.75 -3.61
CA LYS A 124 9.65 -13.54 -2.90
C LYS A 124 10.19 -12.26 -3.54
N LEU A 125 11.23 -12.35 -4.36
CA LEU A 125 11.82 -11.22 -5.09
C LEU A 125 10.94 -10.86 -6.30
N LYS A 126 9.91 -10.05 -6.04
CA LYS A 126 9.08 -9.46 -7.11
C LYS A 126 9.62 -8.10 -7.54
N PRO A 127 9.36 -7.67 -8.79
CA PRO A 127 9.64 -6.31 -9.22
C PRO A 127 9.00 -5.29 -8.26
N SER A 128 9.72 -4.22 -7.96
CA SER A 128 9.36 -3.18 -6.97
C SER A 128 9.27 -3.65 -5.51
N SER A 129 9.87 -4.78 -5.14
CA SER A 129 10.00 -5.16 -3.72
C SER A 129 11.06 -4.31 -3.02
N SER A 130 10.80 -3.92 -1.77
CA SER A 130 11.79 -3.22 -0.94
C SER A 130 12.86 -4.21 -0.48
N VAL A 131 14.12 -3.85 -0.67
CA VAL A 131 15.28 -4.71 -0.40
C VAL A 131 16.32 -3.95 0.42
N ALA A 132 17.05 -4.70 1.24
CA ALA A 132 18.17 -4.19 2.00
C ALA A 132 19.47 -4.40 1.23
N LEU A 133 20.19 -3.30 1.01
CA LEU A 133 21.48 -3.26 0.35
C LEU A 133 22.58 -3.03 1.38
N HIS A 134 23.73 -3.67 1.19
CA HIS A 134 24.90 -3.38 2.02
C HIS A 134 25.50 -2.00 1.66
N ARG A 135 25.79 -1.16 2.65
CA ARG A 135 26.20 0.26 2.44
C ARG A 135 27.40 0.49 1.52
N HIS A 136 28.38 -0.40 1.51
CA HIS A 136 29.63 -0.20 0.75
C HIS A 136 29.70 -0.99 -0.55
N SER A 137 29.10 -2.18 -0.57
CA SER A 137 29.17 -3.10 -1.73
C SER A 137 27.90 -3.08 -2.57
N ASN A 138 26.84 -2.42 -2.09
CA ASN A 138 25.50 -2.42 -2.66
C ASN A 138 24.92 -3.82 -2.90
N ALA A 139 25.50 -4.88 -2.32
CA ALA A 139 24.98 -6.23 -2.47
C ALA A 139 23.59 -6.34 -1.84
N LEU A 140 22.71 -7.11 -2.47
CA LEU A 140 21.36 -7.37 -1.95
C LEU A 140 21.47 -8.42 -0.84
N VAL A 141 21.15 -8.00 0.38
CA VAL A 141 21.34 -8.77 1.61
C VAL A 141 20.05 -9.43 2.07
N ASP A 142 18.95 -8.67 2.09
CA ASP A 142 17.66 -9.13 2.61
C ASP A 142 16.48 -8.49 1.85
N ILE A 143 15.31 -9.10 1.93
CA ILE A 143 14.04 -8.53 1.44
C ILE A 143 13.34 -7.91 2.65
N LEU A 144 13.05 -6.62 2.59
CA LEU A 144 12.37 -5.94 3.67
C LEU A 144 10.86 -6.16 3.56
N PRO A 145 10.15 -6.29 4.69
CA PRO A 145 8.70 -6.28 4.66
C PRO A 145 8.19 -4.95 4.08
N PRO A 146 7.10 -4.99 3.32
CA PRO A 146 6.57 -3.86 2.56
C PRO A 146 6.13 -2.68 3.44
N GLU A 147 5.84 -2.94 4.72
CA GLU A 147 5.43 -1.93 5.73
C GLU A 147 6.58 -1.01 6.19
N ALA A 148 7.85 -1.39 5.96
CA ALA A 148 9.00 -0.65 6.49
C ALA A 148 9.33 0.64 5.72
N ASP A 149 8.72 0.85 4.55
CA ASP A 149 9.11 1.90 3.59
C ASP A 149 8.04 2.98 3.42
N SER A 150 6.77 2.68 3.76
CA SER A 150 5.66 3.60 3.59
C SER A 150 5.58 4.58 4.76
N SER A 151 5.82 5.86 4.49
CA SER A 151 5.45 6.98 5.37
C SER A 151 3.94 7.07 5.62
N ILE A 152 3.16 6.36 4.81
CA ILE A 152 1.71 6.26 4.89
C ILE A 152 1.38 5.12 5.85
N ALA A 153 0.99 5.48 7.07
CA ALA A 153 0.40 4.54 7.99
C ALA A 153 -0.94 4.06 7.40
N MET A 154 -1.13 2.75 7.27
CA MET A 154 -2.49 2.23 7.15
C MET A 154 -3.28 2.71 8.36
N LEU A 155 -4.46 3.28 8.11
CA LEU A 155 -5.43 3.49 9.18
C LEU A 155 -5.71 2.10 9.76
N GLY A 156 -5.17 1.82 10.95
CA GLY A 156 -5.39 0.54 11.61
C GLY A 156 -6.88 0.33 11.88
N GLU A 157 -7.29 -0.87 12.29
CA GLU A 157 -8.69 -1.13 12.67
C GLU A 157 -9.22 -0.14 13.72
N ASN A 158 -8.34 0.47 14.52
CA ASN A 158 -8.63 1.48 15.53
C ASN A 158 -8.77 2.92 15.00
N GLU A 159 -8.47 3.19 13.72
CA GLU A 159 -8.62 4.51 13.09
C GLU A 159 -9.73 4.52 12.02
N LYS A 160 -10.62 3.52 12.03
CA LYS A 160 -11.84 3.57 11.21
C LYS A 160 -12.64 4.81 11.58
N PRO A 161 -13.08 5.62 10.61
CA PRO A 161 -13.87 6.81 10.90
C PRO A 161 -15.23 6.43 11.49
N ASP A 162 -15.61 7.03 12.62
CA ASP A 162 -16.89 6.79 13.31
C ASP A 162 -18.15 7.26 12.55
N VAL A 163 -18.01 7.72 11.31
CA VAL A 163 -19.12 8.26 10.53
C VAL A 163 -19.92 7.11 9.92
N THR A 164 -21.24 7.14 10.06
CA THR A 164 -22.16 6.15 9.47
C THR A 164 -22.98 6.77 8.34
N TYR A 165 -23.63 5.94 7.52
CA TYR A 165 -24.55 6.42 6.47
C TYR A 165 -25.73 7.23 7.01
N ALA A 166 -26.12 7.01 8.27
CA ALA A 166 -27.20 7.75 8.93
C ALA A 166 -26.77 9.19 9.27
N ASP A 167 -25.47 9.43 9.43
CA ASP A 167 -24.93 10.76 9.72
C ASP A 167 -24.88 11.65 8.48
N VAL A 168 -24.84 11.06 7.28
CA VAL A 168 -24.89 11.78 6.01
C VAL A 168 -26.35 12.03 5.67
N GLY A 169 -26.83 13.26 5.77
CA GLY A 169 -28.20 13.62 5.37
C GLY A 169 -28.35 13.76 3.85
N GLY A 170 -29.45 13.25 3.28
CA GLY A 170 -29.75 13.35 1.85
C GLY A 170 -28.82 12.53 0.94
N LEU A 171 -28.67 12.96 -0.32
CA LEU A 171 -27.82 12.34 -1.34
C LEU A 171 -28.12 10.85 -1.59
N ASP A 172 -29.41 10.49 -1.62
CA ASP A 172 -29.83 9.08 -1.69
C ASP A 172 -29.37 8.42 -3.00
N MET A 173 -29.39 9.17 -4.11
CA MET A 173 -28.87 8.69 -5.39
C MET A 173 -27.37 8.41 -5.34
N GLN A 174 -26.56 9.34 -4.81
CA GLN A 174 -25.11 9.19 -4.72
C GLN A 174 -24.70 8.08 -3.75
N LYS A 175 -25.44 7.94 -2.64
CA LYS A 175 -25.25 6.81 -1.71
C LYS A 175 -25.48 5.48 -2.41
N GLN A 176 -26.58 5.36 -3.15
CA GLN A 176 -26.88 4.14 -3.88
C GLN A 176 -25.80 3.83 -4.93
N GLU A 177 -25.39 4.82 -5.73
CA GLU A 177 -24.36 4.63 -6.76
C GLU A 177 -23.00 4.19 -6.17
N ILE A 178 -22.58 4.76 -5.04
CA ILE A 178 -21.34 4.34 -4.37
C ILE A 178 -21.48 2.93 -3.81
N ARG A 179 -22.61 2.57 -3.20
CA ARG A 179 -22.82 1.20 -2.69
C ARG A 179 -22.74 0.17 -3.80
N GLU A 180 -23.37 0.44 -4.93
CA GLU A 180 -23.32 -0.44 -6.11
C GLU A 180 -21.91 -0.52 -6.70
N ALA A 181 -21.13 0.56 -6.65
CA ALA A 181 -19.79 0.59 -7.24
C ALA A 181 -18.70 -0.01 -6.32
N VAL A 182 -18.87 0.09 -4.99
CA VAL A 182 -17.82 -0.25 -4.01
C VAL A 182 -18.23 -1.45 -3.15
N GLU A 183 -19.38 -1.40 -2.48
CA GLU A 183 -19.79 -2.45 -1.52
C GLU A 183 -20.25 -3.73 -2.22
N LEU A 184 -21.05 -3.60 -3.28
CA LEU A 184 -21.65 -4.74 -3.97
C LEU A 184 -20.60 -5.66 -4.61
N PRO A 185 -19.54 -5.15 -5.29
CA PRO A 185 -18.48 -6.00 -5.81
C PRO A 185 -17.65 -6.69 -4.73
N LEU A 186 -17.53 -6.09 -3.55
CA LEU A 186 -16.74 -6.66 -2.43
C LEU A 186 -17.51 -7.76 -1.69
N THR A 187 -18.83 -7.60 -1.55
CA THR A 187 -19.69 -8.55 -0.82
C THR A 187 -20.22 -9.68 -1.71
N HIS A 188 -20.53 -9.39 -2.97
CA HIS A 188 -21.20 -10.31 -3.88
C HIS A 188 -20.53 -10.36 -5.26
N PHE A 189 -19.23 -10.66 -5.29
CA PHE A 189 -18.46 -10.78 -6.54
C PHE A 189 -19.02 -11.84 -7.50
N ASP A 190 -19.58 -12.94 -6.98
CA ASP A 190 -20.12 -14.04 -7.79
C ASP A 190 -21.27 -13.61 -8.69
N LEU A 191 -22.08 -12.62 -8.28
CA LEU A 191 -23.16 -12.09 -9.10
C LEU A 191 -22.62 -11.44 -10.38
N TYR A 192 -21.55 -10.65 -10.28
CA TYR A 192 -20.91 -10.02 -11.42
C TYR A 192 -20.35 -11.07 -12.38
N LYS A 193 -19.73 -12.12 -11.83
CA LYS A 193 -19.16 -13.23 -12.62
C LYS A 193 -20.22 -14.05 -13.34
N GLN A 194 -21.36 -14.31 -12.72
CA GLN A 194 -22.47 -15.05 -13.35
C GLN A 194 -23.16 -14.25 -14.45
N ILE A 195 -23.33 -12.94 -14.24
CA ILE A 195 -23.93 -12.04 -15.24
C ILE A 195 -22.92 -11.78 -16.38
N GLY A 196 -21.62 -11.89 -16.12
CA GLY A 196 -20.56 -11.64 -17.10
C GLY A 196 -20.27 -10.15 -17.30
N ILE A 197 -20.52 -9.33 -16.27
CA ILE A 197 -20.22 -7.90 -16.26
C ILE A 197 -18.96 -7.63 -15.44
N ASP A 198 -18.07 -6.79 -15.97
CA ASP A 198 -16.88 -6.38 -15.24
C ASP A 198 -17.28 -5.37 -14.14
N PRO A 199 -16.87 -5.59 -12.88
CA PRO A 199 -17.12 -4.61 -11.83
C PRO A 199 -16.28 -3.34 -12.08
N PRO A 200 -16.81 -2.15 -11.73
CA PRO A 200 -16.07 -0.90 -11.93
C PRO A 200 -14.76 -0.92 -11.13
N ARG A 201 -13.67 -0.44 -11.74
CA ARG A 201 -12.33 -0.40 -11.10
C ARG A 201 -12.17 0.79 -10.17
N GLY A 202 -12.65 1.95 -10.62
CA GLY A 202 -12.52 3.21 -9.90
C GLY A 202 -13.76 4.08 -9.96
N VAL A 203 -13.93 4.88 -8.92
CA VAL A 203 -15.03 5.84 -8.75
C VAL A 203 -14.44 7.24 -8.58
N LEU A 204 -14.92 8.20 -9.38
CA LEU A 204 -14.59 9.60 -9.26
C LEU A 204 -15.76 10.36 -8.63
N LEU A 205 -15.51 11.00 -7.50
CA LEU A 205 -16.44 11.91 -6.83
C LEU A 205 -16.09 13.35 -7.18
N TYR A 206 -17.02 14.08 -7.79
CA TYR A 206 -16.79 15.48 -8.17
C TYR A 206 -17.97 16.38 -7.84
N GLY A 207 -17.73 17.70 -7.73
CA GLY A 207 -18.73 18.69 -7.34
C GLY A 207 -18.13 19.88 -6.58
N PRO A 208 -18.95 20.84 -6.12
CA PRO A 208 -18.45 21.96 -5.32
C PRO A 208 -17.96 21.51 -3.93
N PRO A 209 -17.07 22.27 -3.29
CA PRO A 209 -16.60 21.98 -1.94
C PRO A 209 -17.73 22.07 -0.91
N GLY A 210 -17.63 21.28 0.17
CA GLY A 210 -18.60 21.28 1.26
C GLY A 210 -19.87 20.45 1.03
N THR A 211 -19.94 19.69 -0.06
CA THR A 211 -21.04 18.75 -0.38
C THR A 211 -20.93 17.39 0.32
N GLY A 212 -19.90 17.18 1.14
CA GLY A 212 -19.77 15.97 1.95
C GLY A 212 -19.13 14.76 1.26
N LYS A 213 -18.40 14.93 0.15
CA LYS A 213 -17.69 13.84 -0.55
C LYS A 213 -16.80 13.01 0.37
N THR A 214 -15.89 13.67 1.08
CA THR A 214 -14.99 13.03 2.06
C THR A 214 -15.78 12.37 3.20
N MET A 215 -16.91 12.94 3.61
CA MET A 215 -17.77 12.36 4.65
C MET A 215 -18.48 11.09 4.17
N LEU A 216 -18.96 11.06 2.93
CA LEU A 216 -19.59 9.90 2.34
C LEU A 216 -18.61 8.73 2.19
N VAL A 217 -17.37 9.00 1.77
CA VAL A 217 -16.34 7.95 1.67
C VAL A 217 -15.96 7.41 3.05
N LYS A 218 -15.87 8.27 4.06
CA LYS A 218 -15.68 7.81 5.45
C LYS A 218 -16.82 6.91 5.92
N ALA A 219 -18.07 7.22 5.57
CA ALA A 219 -19.21 6.37 5.88
C ALA A 219 -19.13 4.99 5.20
N VAL A 220 -18.67 4.95 3.95
CA VAL A 220 -18.44 3.70 3.18
C VAL A 220 -17.31 2.87 3.80
N ALA A 221 -16.26 3.53 4.28
CA ALA A 221 -15.15 2.87 4.96
C ALA A 221 -15.59 2.21 6.26
N ASN A 222 -16.55 2.81 6.98
CA ASN A 222 -17.09 2.26 8.21
C ASN A 222 -18.10 1.12 7.98
N SER A 223 -18.89 1.19 6.90
CA SER A 223 -19.83 0.13 6.54
C SER A 223 -19.17 -1.13 5.98
N THR A 224 -17.95 -0.99 5.43
CA THR A 224 -17.23 -2.08 4.79
C THR A 224 -16.19 -2.69 5.73
N THR A 225 -16.00 -4.01 5.67
CA THR A 225 -14.95 -4.71 6.43
C THR A 225 -13.58 -4.68 5.74
N ALA A 226 -13.46 -3.98 4.61
CA ALA A 226 -12.25 -3.91 3.80
C ALA A 226 -11.22 -2.95 4.43
N SER A 227 -9.94 -3.19 4.12
CA SER A 227 -8.84 -2.31 4.52
C SER A 227 -9.02 -0.93 3.88
N PHE A 228 -8.96 0.15 4.65
CA PHE A 228 -9.16 1.50 4.14
C PHE A 228 -7.84 2.29 4.16
N ILE A 229 -7.36 2.66 2.98
CA ILE A 229 -6.14 3.44 2.81
C ILE A 229 -6.52 4.83 2.34
N ARG A 230 -6.31 5.83 3.19
CA ARG A 230 -6.55 7.24 2.86
C ARG A 230 -5.23 7.93 2.55
N VAL A 231 -5.17 8.62 1.43
CA VAL A 231 -4.02 9.45 1.03
C VAL A 231 -4.54 10.78 0.52
N ASN A 232 -3.86 11.89 0.85
CA ASN A 232 -4.17 13.17 0.23
C ASN A 232 -3.36 13.34 -1.08
N GLY A 233 -3.96 13.87 -2.15
CA GLY A 233 -3.30 14.13 -3.42
C GLY A 233 -2.05 15.02 -3.28
N SER A 234 -2.07 15.95 -2.33
CA SER A 234 -0.92 16.80 -2.03
C SER A 234 0.26 16.05 -1.39
N GLU A 235 0.04 14.92 -0.70
CA GLU A 235 1.11 14.16 -0.03
C GLU A 235 2.04 13.46 -1.02
N PHE A 236 1.58 13.19 -2.24
CA PHE A 236 2.43 12.59 -3.28
C PHE A 236 3.49 13.57 -3.81
N VAL A 237 3.30 14.88 -3.64
CA VAL A 237 4.23 15.90 -4.09
C VAL A 237 5.29 16.13 -3.02
N GLN A 238 6.43 15.46 -3.17
CA GLN A 238 7.55 15.54 -2.23
C GLN A 238 8.67 16.46 -2.73
N LYS A 239 9.52 16.93 -1.79
CA LYS A 239 10.69 17.76 -2.11
C LYS A 239 11.78 17.00 -2.87
N TYR A 240 11.86 15.68 -2.66
CA TYR A 240 12.88 14.83 -3.27
C TYR A 240 12.38 14.23 -4.59
N LEU A 241 13.21 14.34 -5.64
CA LEU A 241 12.90 13.76 -6.95
C LEU A 241 12.79 12.24 -6.86
N GLY A 242 11.74 11.67 -7.45
CA GLY A 242 11.50 10.23 -7.53
C GLY A 242 10.81 9.63 -6.31
N GLU A 243 10.65 10.39 -5.22
CA GLU A 243 9.94 9.92 -4.02
C GLU A 243 8.43 9.81 -4.27
N GLY A 244 7.84 10.73 -5.04
CA GLY A 244 6.41 10.70 -5.38
C GLY A 244 5.98 9.42 -6.11
N PRO A 245 6.61 9.06 -7.25
CA PRO A 245 6.30 7.82 -7.96
C PRO A 245 6.56 6.56 -7.12
N ARG A 246 7.57 6.58 -6.25
CA ARG A 246 7.83 5.49 -5.30
C ARG A 246 6.67 5.32 -4.33
N MET A 247 6.20 6.41 -3.73
CA MET A 247 5.07 6.44 -2.80
C MET A 247 3.79 5.91 -3.45
N VAL A 248 3.51 6.27 -4.72
CA VAL A 248 2.38 5.69 -5.47
C VAL A 248 2.51 4.16 -5.55
N ARG A 249 3.67 3.63 -5.97
CA ARG A 249 3.88 2.17 -6.04
C ARG A 249 3.66 1.49 -4.70
N ASP A 250 4.11 2.13 -3.62
CA ASP A 250 4.02 1.60 -2.27
C ASP A 250 2.56 1.54 -1.78
N VAL A 251 1.75 2.57 -2.03
CA VAL A 251 0.29 2.58 -1.73
C VAL A 251 -0.43 1.42 -2.43
N PHE A 252 -0.19 1.26 -3.73
CA PHE A 252 -0.86 0.22 -4.52
C PHE A 252 -0.35 -1.19 -4.18
N ARG A 253 0.91 -1.34 -3.80
CA ARG A 253 1.45 -2.60 -3.26
C ARG A 253 0.79 -2.95 -1.94
N MET A 254 0.74 -2.01 -1.01
CA MET A 254 0.10 -2.17 0.30
C MET A 254 -1.38 -2.55 0.20
N ALA A 255 -2.11 -1.93 -0.73
CA ALA A 255 -3.50 -2.27 -0.99
C ALA A 255 -3.69 -3.71 -1.52
N ARG A 256 -2.74 -4.20 -2.34
CA ARG A 256 -2.79 -5.56 -2.88
C ARG A 256 -2.56 -6.62 -1.80
N GLU A 257 -1.63 -6.36 -0.88
CA GLU A 257 -1.32 -7.27 0.22
C GLU A 257 -2.45 -7.35 1.24
N ASN A 258 -3.16 -6.23 1.45
CA ASN A 258 -4.29 -6.14 2.38
C ASN A 258 -5.66 -6.26 1.69
N SER A 259 -5.71 -6.93 0.54
CA SER A 259 -6.95 -7.17 -0.22
C SER A 259 -7.92 -8.04 0.58
N PRO A 260 -9.23 -7.69 0.70
CA PRO A 260 -9.91 -6.58 0.01
C PRO A 260 -9.59 -5.21 0.59
N ALA A 261 -9.30 -4.23 -0.28
CA ALA A 261 -8.87 -2.89 0.12
C ALA A 261 -9.54 -1.77 -0.70
N ILE A 262 -9.77 -0.63 -0.05
CA ILE A 262 -10.27 0.61 -0.66
C ILE A 262 -9.19 1.68 -0.53
N ILE A 263 -8.74 2.21 -1.67
CA ILE A 263 -7.83 3.34 -1.73
C ILE A 263 -8.67 4.60 -1.94
N PHE A 264 -8.64 5.53 -0.98
CA PHE A 264 -9.27 6.83 -1.11
C PHE A 264 -8.22 7.92 -1.28
N ILE A 265 -8.25 8.59 -2.44
CA ILE A 265 -7.39 9.74 -2.75
C ILE A 265 -8.26 11.00 -2.74
N ASP A 266 -8.04 11.87 -1.75
CA ASP A 266 -8.68 13.18 -1.69
C ASP A 266 -7.86 14.22 -2.48
N GLU A 267 -8.49 15.32 -2.91
CA GLU A 267 -7.83 16.44 -3.62
C GLU A 267 -6.90 16.00 -4.78
N ILE A 268 -7.38 15.09 -5.63
CA ILE A 268 -6.59 14.57 -6.77
C ILE A 268 -6.23 15.67 -7.79
N ASP A 269 -6.91 16.82 -7.74
CA ASP A 269 -6.59 18.00 -8.55
C ASP A 269 -5.21 18.60 -8.24
N ALA A 270 -4.57 18.23 -7.13
CA ALA A 270 -3.18 18.57 -6.86
C ALA A 270 -2.17 17.90 -7.82
N ILE A 271 -2.50 16.72 -8.36
CA ILE A 271 -1.60 15.92 -9.22
C ILE A 271 -2.14 15.83 -10.66
N ALA A 272 -3.46 15.76 -10.81
CA ALA A 272 -4.11 15.38 -12.05
C ALA A 272 -4.54 16.58 -12.91
N THR A 273 -3.71 17.61 -13.05
CA THR A 273 -4.04 18.80 -13.84
C THR A 273 -3.76 18.62 -15.33
N LYS A 274 -4.68 19.05 -16.21
CA LYS A 274 -4.53 19.03 -17.68
C LYS A 274 -3.35 19.85 -18.24
N ARG A 275 -2.88 20.85 -17.50
CA ARG A 275 -1.88 21.81 -18.00
C ARG A 275 -0.53 21.51 -17.37
N PHE A 276 0.34 20.84 -18.12
CA PHE A 276 1.75 20.71 -17.77
C PHE A 276 2.57 21.59 -18.72
N ASP A 277 3.00 22.76 -18.24
CA ASP A 277 4.07 23.48 -18.90
C ASP A 277 5.38 22.77 -18.56
N ALA A 278 5.96 22.06 -19.53
CA ALA A 278 7.17 21.25 -19.37
C ALA A 278 8.45 22.08 -19.08
N GLN A 279 8.30 23.36 -18.73
CA GLN A 279 9.37 24.30 -18.45
C GLN A 279 9.92 24.17 -17.03
N THR A 280 9.08 23.77 -16.06
CA THR A 280 9.47 23.70 -14.64
C THR A 280 9.80 22.27 -14.20
N GLY A 281 10.86 22.11 -13.40
CA GLY A 281 11.25 20.81 -12.85
C GLY A 281 10.21 20.19 -11.91
N ALA A 282 9.43 21.02 -11.21
CA ALA A 282 8.35 20.58 -10.33
C ALA A 282 7.19 19.95 -11.11
N ASP A 283 6.77 20.57 -12.22
CA ASP A 283 5.66 20.07 -13.04
C ASP A 283 6.00 18.73 -13.70
N ARG A 284 7.28 18.51 -14.05
CA ARG A 284 7.77 17.22 -14.55
C ARG A 284 7.66 16.12 -13.51
N GLU A 285 7.86 16.43 -12.23
CA GLU A 285 7.71 15.44 -11.16
C GLU A 285 6.24 15.08 -10.96
N VAL A 286 5.34 16.07 -10.92
CA VAL A 286 3.89 15.84 -10.87
C VAL A 286 3.41 15.00 -12.05
N GLN A 287 3.91 15.27 -13.25
CA GLN A 287 3.62 14.45 -14.43
C GLN A 287 4.07 13.00 -14.27
N ARG A 288 5.27 12.75 -13.71
CA ARG A 288 5.74 11.39 -13.44
C ARG A 288 4.86 10.66 -12.42
N ILE A 289 4.43 11.36 -11.37
CA ILE A 289 3.51 10.81 -10.36
C ILE A 289 2.18 10.41 -11.03
N LEU A 290 1.62 11.28 -11.87
CA LEU A 290 0.39 11.00 -12.61
C LEU A 290 0.55 9.78 -13.53
N LEU A 291 1.63 9.70 -14.30
CA LEU A 291 1.90 8.56 -15.17
C LEU A 291 2.04 7.25 -14.37
N GLU A 292 2.71 7.28 -13.23
CA GLU A 292 2.84 6.12 -12.36
C GLU A 292 1.48 5.69 -11.79
N LEU A 293 0.65 6.63 -11.35
CA LEU A 293 -0.72 6.36 -10.89
C LEU A 293 -1.54 5.68 -12.00
N LEU A 294 -1.46 6.18 -13.23
CA LEU A 294 -2.13 5.60 -14.38
C LEU A 294 -1.65 4.18 -14.69
N ASN A 295 -0.33 3.95 -14.64
CA ASN A 295 0.26 2.64 -14.87
C ASN A 295 -0.18 1.63 -13.80
N GLN A 296 -0.22 2.03 -12.52
CA GLN A 296 -0.67 1.17 -11.44
C GLN A 296 -2.18 0.85 -11.54
N MET A 297 -3.01 1.80 -11.99
CA MET A 297 -4.44 1.57 -12.23
C MET A 297 -4.72 0.61 -13.39
N ASP A 298 -3.95 0.71 -14.47
CA ASP A 298 -4.08 -0.21 -15.62
C ASP A 298 -3.56 -1.61 -15.28
N GLY A 299 -2.49 -1.68 -14.49
CA GLY A 299 -1.80 -2.90 -14.08
C GLY A 299 -2.57 -3.81 -13.11
N PHE A 300 -3.78 -3.43 -12.67
CA PHE A 300 -4.62 -4.32 -11.88
C PHE A 300 -5.15 -5.48 -12.73
N GLU A 301 -4.82 -6.69 -12.30
CA GLU A 301 -5.56 -7.89 -12.69
C GLU A 301 -6.95 -7.85 -12.05
N GLN A 302 -7.98 -8.26 -12.81
CA GLN A 302 -9.38 -8.31 -12.36
C GLN A 302 -9.59 -9.20 -11.10
N THR A 303 -8.59 -10.00 -10.74
CA THR A 303 -8.58 -10.92 -9.60
C THR A 303 -8.36 -10.20 -8.25
N SER A 304 -7.82 -8.99 -8.25
CA SER A 304 -7.55 -8.24 -7.02
C SER A 304 -8.76 -7.39 -6.61
N ASN A 305 -9.28 -7.61 -5.41
CA ASN A 305 -10.44 -6.90 -4.84
C ASN A 305 -10.03 -5.52 -4.28
N VAL A 306 -9.32 -4.74 -5.09
CA VAL A 306 -8.89 -3.38 -4.74
C VAL A 306 -9.76 -2.38 -5.50
N LYS A 307 -10.35 -1.43 -4.77
CA LYS A 307 -11.19 -0.36 -5.34
C LYS A 307 -10.56 1.00 -5.09
N VAL A 308 -10.54 1.85 -6.11
CA VAL A 308 -9.97 3.20 -6.01
C VAL A 308 -11.10 4.22 -6.04
N ILE A 309 -11.17 5.08 -5.02
CA ILE A 309 -12.08 6.22 -4.94
C ILE A 309 -11.25 7.48 -4.98
N MET A 310 -11.53 8.36 -5.94
CA MET A 310 -10.87 9.67 -6.04
C MET A 310 -11.89 10.77 -5.83
N ALA A 311 -11.54 11.80 -5.06
CA ALA A 311 -12.36 12.99 -4.90
C ALA A 311 -11.66 14.22 -5.49
N THR A 312 -12.40 15.02 -6.25
CA THR A 312 -11.94 16.31 -6.79
C THR A 312 -13.01 17.38 -6.64
N ASN A 313 -12.61 18.61 -6.36
CA ASN A 313 -13.51 19.77 -6.40
C ASN A 313 -13.63 20.39 -7.80
N ARG A 314 -12.69 20.04 -8.70
CA ARG A 314 -12.52 20.66 -10.01
C ARG A 314 -12.42 19.61 -11.10
N ALA A 315 -13.57 19.15 -11.59
CA ALA A 315 -13.63 18.18 -12.68
C ALA A 315 -13.14 18.77 -14.03
N ASP A 316 -13.21 20.09 -14.19
CA ASP A 316 -12.76 20.82 -15.36
C ASP A 316 -11.25 20.73 -15.58
N THR A 317 -10.47 20.81 -14.49
CA THR A 317 -8.99 20.77 -14.55
C THR A 317 -8.41 19.37 -14.65
N LEU A 318 -9.21 18.32 -14.42
CA LEU A 318 -8.75 16.94 -14.37
C LEU A 318 -8.29 16.41 -15.74
N ASP A 319 -7.15 15.72 -15.80
CA ASP A 319 -6.65 15.05 -17.03
C ASP A 319 -7.67 14.04 -17.60
N PRO A 320 -8.08 14.15 -18.89
CA PRO A 320 -8.99 13.19 -19.51
C PRO A 320 -8.44 11.75 -19.58
N ALA A 321 -7.12 11.54 -19.43
CA ALA A 321 -6.52 10.21 -19.39
C ALA A 321 -7.02 9.38 -18.20
N LEU A 322 -7.32 10.00 -17.05
CA LEU A 322 -7.88 9.32 -15.89
C LEU A 322 -9.33 8.86 -16.12
N LEU A 323 -10.07 9.60 -16.96
CA LEU A 323 -11.49 9.39 -17.23
C LEU A 323 -11.76 8.32 -18.29
N ARG A 324 -10.71 7.66 -18.81
CA ARG A 324 -10.87 6.60 -19.81
C ARG A 324 -11.46 5.35 -19.17
N PRO A 325 -12.33 4.61 -19.88
CA PRO A 325 -12.84 3.32 -19.43
C PRO A 325 -11.68 2.36 -19.09
N GLY A 326 -11.83 1.59 -18.01
CA GLY A 326 -10.79 0.74 -17.44
C GLY A 326 -10.00 1.39 -16.29
N ARG A 327 -10.24 2.67 -16.00
CA ARG A 327 -9.64 3.42 -14.89
C ARG A 327 -10.72 3.94 -13.95
N LEU A 328 -11.27 5.12 -14.25
CA LEU A 328 -12.39 5.73 -13.51
C LEU A 328 -13.69 5.52 -14.29
N ASP A 329 -14.29 4.35 -14.08
CA ASP A 329 -15.50 3.91 -14.81
C ASP A 329 -16.75 4.62 -14.33
N ARG A 330 -16.85 4.92 -13.04
CA ARG A 330 -18.01 5.59 -12.42
C ARG A 330 -17.67 7.02 -12.06
N LYS A 331 -18.54 7.95 -12.44
CA LYS A 331 -18.40 9.38 -12.14
C LYS A 331 -19.67 9.80 -11.41
N ILE A 332 -19.51 10.21 -10.16
CA ILE A 332 -20.62 10.55 -9.27
C ILE A 332 -20.56 12.04 -9.01
N GLU A 333 -21.59 12.74 -9.47
CA GLU A 333 -21.72 14.16 -9.27
C GLU A 333 -22.42 14.47 -7.96
N PHE A 334 -21.81 15.35 -7.19
CA PHE A 334 -22.43 15.95 -6.02
C PHE A 334 -23.06 17.28 -6.46
N PRO A 335 -24.39 17.34 -6.56
CA PRO A 335 -25.06 18.56 -6.98
C PRO A 335 -24.86 19.66 -5.95
N SER A 336 -24.94 20.91 -6.40
CA SER A 336 -25.17 22.02 -5.48
C SER A 336 -26.52 21.82 -4.79
N LEU A 337 -26.55 21.92 -3.45
CA LEU A 337 -27.70 21.74 -2.57
C LEU A 337 -28.84 22.74 -2.83
N ARG A 338 -29.51 22.60 -3.97
CA ARG A 338 -30.65 23.41 -4.38
C ARG A 338 -31.98 22.79 -3.95
N ASP A 339 -32.03 21.49 -3.70
CA ASP A 339 -33.27 20.84 -3.28
C ASP A 339 -33.58 21.11 -1.81
N ARG A 340 -34.83 21.53 -1.55
CA ARG A 340 -35.34 21.78 -0.20
C ARG A 340 -35.46 20.48 0.60
N ARG A 341 -35.76 19.35 -0.06
CA ARG A 341 -35.89 18.06 0.62
C ARG A 341 -34.55 17.59 1.18
N GLU A 342 -33.50 17.63 0.37
CA GLU A 342 -32.14 17.29 0.81
C GLU A 342 -31.65 18.20 1.93
N ARG A 343 -31.88 19.51 1.82
CA ARG A 343 -31.54 20.47 2.90
C ARG A 343 -32.25 20.11 4.20
N ARG A 344 -33.54 19.80 4.16
CA ARG A 344 -34.30 19.37 5.36
C ARG A 344 -33.67 18.14 6.01
N LEU A 345 -33.28 17.16 5.21
CA LEU A 345 -32.64 15.94 5.72
C LEU A 345 -31.30 16.27 6.40
N ILE A 346 -30.47 17.13 5.82
CA ILE A 346 -29.19 17.54 6.41
C ILE A 346 -29.39 18.32 7.72
N PHE A 347 -30.32 19.27 7.75
CA PHE A 347 -30.64 19.99 8.99
C PHE A 347 -31.13 19.02 10.07
N SER A 348 -31.98 18.06 9.71
CA SER A 348 -32.50 17.08 10.64
C SER A 348 -31.43 16.14 11.20
N THR A 349 -30.48 15.67 10.38
CA THR A 349 -29.41 14.77 10.85
C THR A 349 -28.37 15.49 11.72
N ILE A 350 -28.11 16.77 11.46
CA ILE A 350 -27.22 17.56 12.31
C ILE A 350 -27.93 17.95 13.62
N ALA A 351 -29.20 18.35 13.52
CA ALA A 351 -30.01 18.73 14.67
C ALA A 351 -30.21 17.57 15.66
N SER A 352 -30.33 16.32 15.19
CA SER A 352 -30.51 15.17 16.07
C SER A 352 -29.34 14.92 17.03
N LYS A 353 -28.15 15.46 16.72
CA LYS A 353 -26.96 15.39 17.58
C LYS A 353 -26.87 16.53 18.60
N MET A 354 -27.76 17.53 18.51
CA MET A 354 -27.74 18.73 19.34
C MET A 354 -29.01 18.81 20.22
N SER A 355 -28.93 19.58 21.30
CA SER A 355 -30.08 19.85 22.16
C SER A 355 -30.84 21.09 21.67
N LEU A 356 -31.93 20.87 20.92
CA LEU A 356 -32.82 21.95 20.47
C LEU A 356 -34.01 22.11 21.40
N SER A 357 -34.49 23.34 21.57
CA SER A 357 -35.77 23.62 22.22
C SER A 357 -36.93 23.08 21.37
N PRO A 358 -38.02 22.55 21.96
CA PRO A 358 -39.19 22.07 21.23
C PRO A 358 -39.89 23.15 20.40
N GLU A 359 -39.61 24.43 20.67
CA GLU A 359 -40.16 25.58 19.94
C GLU A 359 -39.37 25.93 18.66
N VAL A 360 -38.26 25.23 18.37
CA VAL A 360 -37.43 25.53 17.20
C VAL A 360 -38.09 25.03 15.92
N ASP A 361 -38.22 25.92 14.94
CA ASP A 361 -38.70 25.58 13.61
C ASP A 361 -37.57 25.62 12.58
N LEU A 362 -37.09 24.44 12.17
CA LEU A 362 -36.08 24.28 11.12
C LEU A 362 -36.64 24.58 9.72
N ASP A 363 -37.96 24.44 9.50
CA ASP A 363 -38.56 24.66 8.19
C ASP A 363 -38.46 26.13 7.77
N SER A 364 -38.53 27.05 8.72
CA SER A 364 -38.30 28.49 8.51
C SER A 364 -36.94 28.82 7.86
N LEU A 365 -35.90 28.02 8.11
CA LEU A 365 -34.55 28.17 7.55
C LEU A 365 -34.42 27.49 6.19
N ILE A 366 -35.21 26.43 5.95
CA ILE A 366 -35.16 25.63 4.72
C ILE A 366 -35.92 26.32 3.58
N VAL A 367 -37.02 27.03 3.89
CA VAL A 367 -37.84 27.73 2.88
C VAL A 367 -37.07 28.85 2.16
N ARG A 368 -36.01 29.39 2.78
CA ARG A 368 -35.17 30.44 2.21
C ARG A 368 -34.39 29.92 0.98
N ASN A 369 -34.50 30.63 -0.14
CA ASN A 369 -33.98 30.21 -1.45
C ASN A 369 -32.47 30.45 -1.65
N GLU A 370 -31.71 30.64 -0.58
CA GLU A 370 -30.27 30.89 -0.68
C GLU A 370 -29.51 29.57 -0.93
N PRO A 371 -28.48 29.58 -1.79
CA PRO A 371 -27.66 28.41 -2.06
C PRO A 371 -26.75 28.13 -0.84
N LEU A 372 -27.10 27.14 -0.03
CA LEU A 372 -26.31 26.72 1.12
C LEU A 372 -25.58 25.42 0.81
N SER A 373 -24.28 25.36 1.10
CA SER A 373 -23.52 24.09 1.09
C SER A 373 -23.73 23.32 2.39
N GLY A 374 -23.55 22.00 2.38
CA GLY A 374 -23.72 21.15 3.56
C GLY A 374 -22.77 21.55 4.70
N ALA A 375 -21.55 21.95 4.34
CA ALA A 375 -20.59 22.53 5.29
C ALA A 375 -21.08 23.84 5.92
N VAL A 376 -21.76 24.70 5.15
CA VAL A 376 -22.33 25.97 5.67
C VAL A 376 -23.49 25.68 6.62
N ILE A 377 -24.34 24.70 6.31
CA ILE A 377 -25.41 24.26 7.20
C ILE A 377 -24.84 23.76 8.54
N ALA A 378 -23.79 22.95 8.50
CA ALA A 378 -23.08 22.51 9.71
C ALA A 378 -22.50 23.69 10.50
N ALA A 379 -21.90 24.67 9.81
CA ALA A 379 -21.36 25.87 10.44
C ALA A 379 -22.46 26.73 11.11
N ILE A 380 -23.63 26.86 10.49
CA ILE A 380 -24.79 27.57 11.08
C ILE A 380 -25.22 26.90 12.38
N MET A 381 -25.36 25.57 12.38
CA MET A 381 -25.76 24.80 13.56
C MET A 381 -24.71 24.88 14.68
N GLN A 382 -23.42 24.81 14.33
CA GLN A 382 -22.32 24.95 15.28
C GLN A 382 -22.27 26.36 15.90
N GLU A 383 -22.43 27.40 15.09
CA GLU A 383 -22.45 28.79 15.56
C GLU A 383 -23.66 29.06 16.47
N ALA A 384 -24.83 28.51 16.15
CA ALA A 384 -26.00 28.59 17.02
C ALA A 384 -25.76 27.90 18.37
N GLY A 385 -25.13 26.72 18.36
CA GLY A 385 -24.69 26.03 19.58
C GLY A 385 -23.72 26.87 20.41
N LEU A 386 -22.71 27.47 19.77
CA LEU A 386 -21.73 28.32 20.45
C LEU A 386 -22.37 29.57 21.08
N ARG A 387 -23.38 30.16 20.44
CA ARG A 387 -24.15 31.29 21.00
C ARG A 387 -24.97 30.88 22.21
N ALA A 388 -25.58 29.70 22.20
CA ALA A 388 -26.26 29.15 23.37
C ALA A 388 -25.29 28.97 24.54
N VAL A 389 -24.10 28.41 24.27
CA VAL A 389 -23.03 28.23 25.26
C VAL A 389 -22.54 29.57 25.82
N ARG A 390 -22.30 30.59 24.98
CA ARG A 390 -21.90 31.95 25.43
C ARG A 390 -22.94 32.59 26.36
N LYS A 391 -24.21 32.27 26.18
CA LYS A 391 -25.32 32.73 27.02
C LYS A 391 -25.60 31.78 28.20
N ASN A 392 -24.73 30.81 28.48
CA ASN A 392 -24.85 29.80 29.53
C ASN A 392 -26.17 28.99 29.47
N ARG A 393 -26.63 28.64 28.27
CA ARG A 393 -27.84 27.83 28.05
C ARG A 393 -27.49 26.46 27.48
N TYR A 394 -28.22 25.44 27.95
CA TYR A 394 -28.04 24.05 27.51
C TYR A 394 -28.83 23.70 26.23
N ASN A 395 -29.83 24.52 25.87
CA ASN A 395 -30.69 24.30 24.72
C ASN A 395 -30.58 25.46 23.73
N ILE A 396 -30.55 25.13 22.44
CA ILE A 396 -30.56 26.10 21.34
C ILE A 396 -32.00 26.60 21.14
N ILE A 397 -32.18 27.92 21.02
CA ILE A 397 -33.48 28.55 20.72
C ILE A 397 -33.50 29.13 19.30
N GLN A 398 -34.69 29.41 18.80
CA GLN A 398 -34.91 29.96 17.45
C GLN A 398 -34.09 31.23 17.19
N SER A 399 -34.03 32.14 18.17
CA SER A 399 -33.30 33.41 17.98
C SER A 399 -31.82 33.20 17.72
N ASP A 400 -31.18 32.20 18.35
CA ASP A 400 -29.75 31.93 18.13
C ASP A 400 -29.49 31.34 16.73
N LEU A 401 -30.45 30.57 16.19
CA LEU A 401 -30.37 30.03 14.84
C LEU A 401 -30.54 31.11 13.77
N GLU A 402 -31.47 32.04 13.95
CA GLU A 402 -31.64 33.19 13.03
C GLU A 402 -30.41 34.09 13.02
N ASP A 403 -29.88 34.35 14.21
CA ASP A 403 -28.64 35.07 14.46
C ASP A 403 -27.44 34.41 13.78
N ALA A 404 -27.27 33.09 13.95
CA ALA A 404 -26.21 32.31 13.33
C ALA A 404 -26.35 32.25 11.80
N TYR A 405 -27.57 32.05 11.30
CA TYR A 405 -27.89 32.08 9.87
C TYR A 405 -27.48 33.42 9.26
N SER A 406 -27.91 34.53 9.88
CA SER A 406 -27.59 35.86 9.38
C SER A 406 -26.09 36.15 9.39
N SER A 407 -25.36 35.63 10.37
CA SER A 407 -23.91 35.79 10.46
C SER A 407 -23.19 35.05 9.34
N GLN A 408 -23.55 33.79 9.08
CA GLN A 408 -22.86 32.94 8.10
C GLN A 408 -23.23 33.29 6.66
N VAL A 409 -24.48 33.70 6.42
CA VAL A 409 -24.94 34.08 5.08
C VAL A 409 -24.47 35.49 4.70
N LYS A 410 -24.55 36.48 5.62
CA LYS A 410 -24.16 37.86 5.30
C LYS A 410 -22.67 38.00 4.97
N SER A 411 -21.81 37.18 5.58
CA SER A 411 -20.37 37.14 5.25
C SER A 411 -20.09 36.72 3.80
N GLY A 412 -21.04 36.06 3.11
CA GLY A 412 -20.94 35.71 1.70
C GLY A 412 -21.65 36.67 0.73
N HIS A 413 -22.32 37.71 1.21
CA HIS A 413 -23.16 38.62 0.41
C HIS A 413 -22.73 40.09 0.49
N GLU A 414 -21.54 40.40 1.02
CA GLU A 414 -21.03 41.79 0.96
C GLU A 414 -20.75 42.25 -0.48
N ASP A 415 -20.54 41.33 -1.43
CA ASP A 415 -20.36 41.66 -2.87
C ASP A 415 -21.69 41.91 -3.62
N ASP A 416 -22.82 41.32 -3.21
CA ASP A 416 -24.11 41.40 -3.95
C ASP A 416 -25.01 42.57 -3.52
N ARG A 417 -24.59 43.40 -2.56
CA ARG A 417 -25.33 44.63 -2.19
C ARG A 417 -25.36 45.69 -3.31
N LEU A 418 -24.61 45.49 -4.38
CA LEU A 418 -24.59 46.38 -5.55
C LEU A 418 -25.74 46.14 -6.54
N ASP A 419 -26.52 45.07 -6.39
CA ASP A 419 -27.63 44.73 -7.29
C ASP A 419 -28.93 45.50 -7.03
N PHE A 420 -28.94 46.48 -6.11
CA PHE A 420 -30.04 47.46 -6.04
C PHE A 420 -30.17 48.30 -7.34
N TYR A 421 -29.19 48.22 -8.25
CA TYR A 421 -29.18 48.91 -9.55
C TYR A 421 -29.37 48.00 -10.77
N ARG A 422 -30.09 46.87 -10.68
CA ARG A 422 -30.49 46.08 -11.86
C ARG A 422 -31.98 45.95 -12.05
#